data_AF-A0A061EPK2-F1
#
_entry.id   AF-A0A061EPK2-F1
#
_cell.length_a   1.000
_cell.length_b   1.000
_cell.length_c   1.000
_cell.angle_alpha   90.00
_cell.angle_beta   90.00
_cell.angle_gamma   90.00
#
_symmetry.space_group_name_H-M   'P 1'
#
loop_
_entity.id
_entity.type
_entity.pdbx_description
1 polymer ?
#
loop_
_entity_poly.entity_id
_entity_poly.type
_entity_poly.pdbx_seq_one_letter_code
_entity_poly.pdbx_strand_id
1 'polypeptide(L)'
;ISLRNFHLLFPSHSVSYLGENSKEIMALNLASQIGTLAGTQIPTEVSNGEQLSSGTVSASAVWRAPAANLRCKTSQDTVSPPSLTPPLTPRSPGSRSPLMSPMLRPDLSAACQAFTTLAPPETVEEEAAGVAWKEGGRKEEKRGVPVYVMMPLDSVTYGNTLNRKKAMNASLHALKSAGVEGIMVDVWWGLVEREAPGAYNWGGYAELLEMAKKHGLKVQAVMSFHQCGGNVGDSCTIPLPKWVVEEIDKDPDIAYTDQWGRRNYEYVSLGCDTLPVLKGRTSVQCYADFMRAFRDNFKHLLGDTIVEIQVGMGPAGELRYPSYPEQDGTWRFPGIGAFQCYDKYMLSSLKAAAEAVGKPEWGSTGPTDAGHYNYWPEDTPFFKKEGGGWNSRYGEFFLSWYSQMLLDHGERILSSATSVFEGAGVKISVKVAGIHWHYGTRSHAPELTAGYYNTRFRDGYLPIAQMLARHGAVFNFTCIEMRDHEQPQDALCAPEKLVRQVALATAAAQVPLAGENALPR
;
A
#
# COMPACT_ATOMS: atom_id res chain seq x y z
N ILE A 1 19.48 21.54 -40.76
CA ILE A 1 18.43 21.53 -41.81
C ILE A 1 17.08 21.37 -41.11
N SER A 2 15.99 21.94 -41.64
CA SER A 2 14.72 22.09 -40.92
C SER A 2 14.05 20.74 -40.59
N LEU A 3 13.62 20.61 -39.33
CA LEU A 3 12.46 19.80 -38.95
C LEU A 3 11.33 20.75 -38.54
N ARG A 4 10.08 20.37 -38.80
CA ARG A 4 8.89 21.20 -38.56
C ARG A 4 8.17 20.73 -37.30
N ASN A 5 7.78 21.67 -36.45
CA ASN A 5 6.89 21.41 -35.32
C ASN A 5 5.50 21.01 -35.83
N PHE A 6 4.92 19.95 -35.27
CA PHE A 6 3.49 19.66 -35.35
C PHE A 6 2.87 19.84 -33.96
N HIS A 7 2.31 21.01 -33.70
CA HIS A 7 1.35 21.18 -32.61
C HIS A 7 -0.01 20.64 -33.08
N LEU A 8 -0.58 19.69 -32.33
CA LEU A 8 -2.00 19.37 -32.43
C LEU A 8 -2.77 20.24 -31.43
N LEU A 9 -3.45 21.26 -31.96
CA LEU A 9 -4.39 22.09 -31.22
C LEU A 9 -5.73 21.35 -31.13
N PHE A 10 -6.24 21.14 -29.92
CA PHE A 10 -7.65 20.80 -29.71
C PHE A 10 -8.45 22.10 -29.51
N PRO A 11 -9.53 22.34 -30.27
CA PRO A 11 -10.32 23.57 -30.16
C PRO A 11 -11.23 23.55 -28.92
N SER A 12 -11.09 24.55 -28.05
CA SER A 12 -12.05 24.82 -26.99
C SER A 12 -13.28 25.55 -27.54
N HIS A 13 -14.45 24.91 -27.50
CA HIS A 13 -15.72 25.57 -27.85
C HIS A 13 -16.42 26.13 -26.60
N SER A 14 -16.31 27.45 -26.43
CA SER A 14 -17.21 28.23 -25.58
C SER A 14 -18.60 28.36 -26.24
N VAL A 15 -19.67 28.14 -25.48
CA VAL A 15 -21.04 28.53 -25.85
C VAL A 15 -21.59 29.45 -24.75
N SER A 16 -22.15 30.59 -25.14
CA SER A 16 -22.57 31.67 -24.25
C SER A 16 -24.08 31.65 -23.93
N TYR A 17 -24.44 32.18 -22.76
CA TYR A 17 -25.81 32.28 -22.23
C TYR A 17 -26.78 33.13 -23.07
N LEU A 18 -27.98 32.59 -23.32
CA LEU A 18 -29.31 33.22 -23.40
C LEU A 18 -30.35 32.09 -23.14
N GLY A 19 -31.47 32.25 -22.43
CA GLY A 19 -31.94 33.33 -21.55
C GLY A 19 -33.38 33.06 -21.05
N GLU A 20 -33.65 33.39 -19.77
CA GLU A 20 -34.97 33.59 -19.12
C GLU A 20 -36.00 32.44 -18.89
N ASN A 21 -36.66 32.52 -17.71
CA ASN A 21 -38.07 32.19 -17.40
C ASN A 21 -38.61 30.74 -17.64
N SER A 22 -39.28 30.05 -16.69
CA SER A 22 -39.89 30.47 -15.41
C SER A 22 -40.45 29.27 -14.58
N LYS A 23 -40.83 29.57 -13.32
CA LYS A 23 -41.87 28.91 -12.48
C LYS A 23 -41.64 27.55 -11.79
N GLU A 24 -42.28 27.51 -10.63
CA GLU A 24 -42.46 26.49 -9.60
C GLU A 24 -42.98 25.12 -10.10
N ILE A 25 -42.73 24.06 -9.33
CA ILE A 25 -43.79 23.31 -8.61
C ILE A 25 -43.17 22.40 -7.53
N MET A 26 -43.80 22.34 -6.35
CA MET A 26 -43.59 21.28 -5.35
C MET A 26 -44.84 20.41 -5.25
N ALA A 27 -44.70 19.10 -5.49
CA ALA A 27 -45.57 18.03 -5.01
C ALA A 27 -44.75 16.73 -5.05
N LEU A 28 -44.53 15.99 -3.96
CA LEU A 28 -45.50 15.18 -3.21
C LEU A 28 -46.33 14.25 -4.09
N ASN A 29 -46.17 12.93 -3.89
CA ASN A 29 -47.25 12.00 -4.17
C ASN A 29 -47.32 10.89 -3.11
N LEU A 30 -48.53 10.70 -2.60
CA LEU A 30 -48.97 9.59 -1.73
C LEU A 30 -49.46 8.44 -2.64
N ALA A 31 -49.76 7.23 -2.19
CA ALA A 31 -49.44 6.45 -0.98
C ALA A 31 -49.89 5.00 -1.24
N SER A 32 -49.61 4.09 -0.30
CA SER A 32 -50.42 2.87 -0.13
C SER A 32 -50.49 2.46 1.33
N GLN A 33 -51.59 2.79 2.00
CA GLN A 33 -51.97 2.27 3.32
C GLN A 33 -53.18 1.34 3.18
N ILE A 34 -53.12 0.16 3.80
CA ILE A 34 -54.29 -0.58 4.30
C ILE A 34 -53.93 -1.06 5.71
N GLY A 35 -54.90 -1.05 6.63
CA GLY A 35 -54.74 -1.45 8.03
C GLY A 35 -54.56 -2.97 8.25
N THR A 36 -54.62 -3.50 9.47
CA THR A 36 -55.55 -3.09 10.55
C THR A 36 -54.97 -3.32 11.96
N LEU A 37 -55.74 -2.93 12.99
CA LEU A 37 -55.36 -2.71 14.39
C LEU A 37 -55.03 -3.96 15.23
N ALA A 38 -54.40 -3.70 16.38
CA ALA A 38 -53.95 -4.67 17.39
C ALA A 38 -55.06 -5.22 18.32
N GLY A 39 -54.72 -6.27 19.07
CA GLY A 39 -55.49 -6.78 20.21
C GLY A 39 -54.60 -7.62 21.14
N THR A 40 -54.69 -7.45 22.46
CA THR A 40 -53.83 -8.12 23.47
C THR A 40 -54.68 -8.83 24.53
N GLN A 41 -54.59 -10.15 24.68
CA GLN A 41 -55.07 -10.91 25.85
C GLN A 41 -54.26 -12.20 26.11
N ILE A 42 -54.22 -12.60 27.39
CA ILE A 42 -53.62 -13.76 28.07
C ILE A 42 -54.57 -14.00 29.28
N PRO A 43 -55.03 -15.22 29.69
CA PRO A 43 -54.19 -16.39 30.08
C PRO A 43 -54.79 -17.82 29.86
N THR A 44 -54.09 -18.87 30.36
CA THR A 44 -54.57 -20.23 30.80
C THR A 44 -55.18 -21.19 29.74
N GLU A 45 -55.11 -22.53 29.79
CA GLU A 45 -54.58 -23.62 30.67
C GLU A 45 -54.53 -24.95 29.81
N VAL A 46 -53.89 -26.10 30.11
CA VAL A 46 -52.74 -26.53 30.96
C VAL A 46 -52.31 -27.98 30.57
N SER A 47 -51.14 -28.48 31.01
CA SER A 47 -50.65 -29.90 30.88
C SER A 47 -50.37 -30.43 29.46
N ASN A 48 -49.51 -31.45 29.20
CA ASN A 48 -48.68 -32.34 30.05
C ASN A 48 -47.45 -32.86 29.24
N GLY A 49 -46.40 -33.42 29.88
CA GLY A 49 -45.48 -34.38 29.21
C GLY A 49 -43.95 -34.12 29.16
N GLU A 50 -43.23 -34.73 30.12
CA GLU A 50 -41.94 -35.46 29.99
C GLU A 50 -40.80 -34.96 29.05
N GLN A 51 -39.96 -34.10 29.61
CA GLN A 51 -38.49 -34.24 29.75
C GLN A 51 -37.71 -35.25 28.84
N LEU A 52 -36.78 -34.74 28.04
CA LEU A 52 -35.62 -35.49 27.51
C LEU A 52 -34.39 -34.58 27.34
N SER A 53 -33.19 -35.08 27.67
CA SER A 53 -31.98 -34.25 27.85
C SER A 53 -30.96 -34.38 26.71
N SER A 54 -30.72 -33.27 26.01
CA SER A 54 -29.58 -33.04 25.09
C SER A 54 -29.44 -31.51 24.93
N GLY A 55 -28.27 -30.89 24.85
CA GLY A 55 -26.92 -31.43 24.70
C GLY A 55 -26.01 -30.38 24.05
N THR A 56 -25.92 -29.19 24.63
CA THR A 56 -25.34 -27.99 23.97
C THR A 56 -23.81 -28.08 23.84
N VAL A 57 -23.33 -28.52 22.68
CA VAL A 57 -21.89 -28.58 22.37
C VAL A 57 -21.40 -27.22 21.85
N SER A 58 -20.73 -26.44 22.69
CA SER A 58 -20.08 -25.20 22.26
C SER A 58 -18.65 -25.49 21.78
N ALA A 59 -18.41 -25.36 20.47
CA ALA A 59 -17.15 -25.74 19.82
C ALA A 59 -16.17 -24.57 19.68
N SER A 60 -15.74 -23.97 20.79
CA SER A 60 -14.69 -22.93 20.80
C SER A 60 -13.29 -23.52 20.60
N ALA A 61 -12.92 -23.84 19.36
CA ALA A 61 -11.61 -24.39 19.00
C ALA A 61 -10.49 -23.31 19.02
N VAL A 62 -9.95 -23.02 20.21
CA VAL A 62 -8.82 -22.09 20.39
C VAL A 62 -7.49 -22.75 19.99
N TRP A 63 -7.05 -22.50 18.77
CA TRP A 63 -5.73 -22.91 18.29
C TRP A 63 -4.64 -21.96 18.81
N ARG A 64 -3.73 -22.46 19.66
CA ARG A 64 -2.56 -21.70 20.13
C ARG A 64 -1.36 -21.92 19.21
N ALA A 65 -0.80 -20.84 18.68
CA ALA A 65 0.58 -20.84 18.18
C ALA A 65 1.58 -20.79 19.38
N PRO A 66 2.77 -21.40 19.27
CA PRO A 66 3.75 -21.44 20.36
C PRO A 66 4.56 -20.14 20.48
N ALA A 67 4.63 -19.56 21.67
CA ALA A 67 5.42 -18.36 21.94
C ALA A 67 6.92 -18.67 22.13
N ALA A 68 7.78 -18.03 21.35
CA ALA A 68 9.23 -18.11 21.48
C ALA A 68 9.72 -17.25 22.66
N ASN A 69 10.24 -17.88 23.71
CA ASN A 69 10.69 -17.20 24.93
C ASN A 69 12.14 -16.69 24.81
N LEU A 70 12.33 -15.44 24.38
CA LEU A 70 13.64 -14.75 24.42
C LEU A 70 13.78 -13.90 25.69
N ARG A 71 14.49 -14.46 26.69
CA ARG A 71 14.69 -13.86 28.01
C ARG A 71 15.97 -13.00 28.05
N CYS A 72 15.88 -11.74 27.65
CA CYS A 72 16.98 -10.79 27.83
C CYS A 72 17.27 -10.54 29.33
N LYS A 73 18.55 -10.44 29.71
CA LYS A 73 18.98 -10.05 31.06
C LYS A 73 19.40 -8.59 31.04
N THR A 74 18.69 -7.74 31.77
CA THR A 74 19.15 -6.39 32.09
C THR A 74 20.26 -6.44 33.15
N SER A 75 21.40 -5.81 32.86
CA SER A 75 22.33 -5.34 33.89
C SER A 75 22.13 -3.84 34.03
N GLN A 76 21.97 -3.37 35.27
CA GLN A 76 22.00 -1.93 35.55
C GLN A 76 23.45 -1.48 35.66
N ASP A 77 23.75 -0.28 35.18
CA ASP A 77 24.72 0.60 35.84
C ASP A 77 24.33 2.06 35.59
N THR A 78 24.60 2.92 36.56
CA THR A 78 24.22 4.34 36.56
C THR A 78 25.42 5.23 36.84
N VAL A 79 25.52 6.38 36.14
CA VAL A 79 26.13 7.65 36.63
C VAL A 79 25.97 8.74 35.55
N SER A 80 25.93 10.02 35.98
CA SER A 80 25.80 11.23 35.14
C SER A 80 26.09 12.50 36.00
N PRO A 81 26.21 13.72 35.42
CA PRO A 81 26.29 14.08 34.01
C PRO A 81 27.76 14.39 33.60
N PRO A 82 28.35 15.61 33.56
CA PRO A 82 27.84 16.99 33.73
C PRO A 82 27.48 17.67 32.37
N SER A 83 27.62 19.00 32.25
CA SER A 83 27.16 19.83 31.13
C SER A 83 28.15 20.92 30.69
N LEU A 84 28.05 21.39 29.44
CA LEU A 84 28.42 22.76 29.01
C LEU A 84 27.57 23.22 27.80
N THR A 85 27.46 24.54 27.61
CA THR A 85 26.60 25.23 26.62
C THR A 85 27.39 26.23 25.74
N PRO A 86 26.82 26.74 24.62
CA PRO A 86 27.61 27.29 23.50
C PRO A 86 27.72 28.84 23.43
N PRO A 87 28.58 29.38 22.55
CA PRO A 87 28.56 30.78 22.11
C PRO A 87 27.91 30.99 20.72
N LEU A 88 27.67 32.25 20.36
CA LEU A 88 26.93 32.72 19.17
C LEU A 88 27.84 33.24 18.04
N THR A 89 27.26 33.52 16.87
CA THR A 89 27.89 34.24 15.74
C THR A 89 28.00 35.76 16.04
N PRO A 90 28.69 36.59 15.21
CA PRO A 90 27.97 37.21 14.07
C PRO A 90 28.81 37.76 12.87
N ARG A 91 28.09 38.23 11.82
CA ARG A 91 28.43 39.24 10.76
C ARG A 91 29.10 38.83 9.44
N SER A 92 28.33 39.03 8.36
CA SER A 92 28.70 39.39 6.96
C SER A 92 29.13 40.88 6.86
N PRO A 93 29.43 41.54 5.70
CA PRO A 93 28.95 41.29 4.32
C PRO A 93 29.97 41.41 3.16
N GLY A 94 29.54 41.10 1.92
CA GLY A 94 30.29 41.39 0.68
C GLY A 94 29.49 41.04 -0.58
N SER A 95 29.28 42.00 -1.49
CA SER A 95 28.45 41.84 -2.70
C SER A 95 29.29 41.75 -3.98
N ARG A 96 28.87 40.89 -4.94
CA ARG A 96 28.64 41.23 -6.37
C ARG A 96 28.37 40.00 -7.26
N SER A 97 27.47 40.18 -8.24
CA SER A 97 27.34 39.32 -9.44
C SER A 97 27.97 40.00 -10.67
N PRO A 98 28.21 39.28 -11.77
CA PRO A 98 27.31 39.44 -12.93
C PRO A 98 27.02 38.13 -13.70
N LEU A 99 26.24 38.24 -14.78
CA LEU A 99 25.69 37.13 -15.58
C LEU A 99 26.69 36.53 -16.60
N MET A 100 26.50 35.26 -16.95
CA MET A 100 26.56 34.75 -18.34
C MET A 100 25.71 33.46 -18.47
N SER A 101 25.27 33.16 -19.70
CA SER A 101 24.35 32.06 -20.05
C SER A 101 24.90 31.24 -21.23
N PRO A 102 24.23 30.17 -21.72
CA PRO A 102 23.63 29.03 -21.03
C PRO A 102 24.27 27.70 -21.50
N MET A 103 24.18 26.62 -20.71
CA MET A 103 24.50 25.26 -21.19
C MET A 103 23.49 24.23 -20.71
N LEU A 104 23.24 23.21 -21.55
CA LEU A 104 22.35 22.10 -21.27
C LEU A 104 22.85 21.28 -20.08
N ARG A 105 21.91 20.69 -19.32
CA ARG A 105 22.18 19.63 -18.34
C ARG A 105 21.35 18.40 -18.70
N PRO A 106 21.95 17.19 -18.80
CA PRO A 106 21.19 15.94 -18.89
C PRO A 106 20.40 15.66 -17.60
N ASP A 107 19.31 14.92 -17.72
CA ASP A 107 18.44 14.49 -16.63
C ASP A 107 18.85 13.11 -16.05
N LEU A 108 17.98 12.56 -15.20
CA LEU A 108 17.92 11.17 -14.69
C LEU A 108 19.13 10.56 -13.94
N SER A 109 20.34 11.12 -14.03
CA SER A 109 21.54 10.54 -13.39
C SER A 109 21.44 10.35 -11.87
N ALA A 110 20.65 11.19 -11.19
CA ALA A 110 20.54 11.21 -9.73
C ALA A 110 19.89 9.94 -9.13
N ALA A 111 18.99 9.27 -9.85
CA ALA A 111 18.35 8.04 -9.35
C ALA A 111 19.36 6.87 -9.32
N CYS A 112 20.09 6.67 -10.43
CA CYS A 112 21.08 5.59 -10.55
C CYS A 112 22.26 5.72 -9.57
N GLN A 113 22.62 6.94 -9.15
CA GLN A 113 23.71 7.15 -8.19
C GLN A 113 23.41 6.52 -6.83
N ALA A 114 22.18 6.65 -6.32
CA ALA A 114 21.78 6.06 -5.03
C ALA A 114 21.95 4.52 -5.00
N PHE A 115 21.61 3.83 -6.10
CA PHE A 115 21.78 2.38 -6.24
C PHE A 115 23.24 1.95 -6.47
N THR A 116 24.12 2.85 -6.92
CA THR A 116 25.51 2.52 -7.27
C THR A 116 26.47 2.64 -6.08
N THR A 117 26.20 3.54 -5.12
CA THR A 117 27.12 3.87 -4.02
C THR A 117 27.16 2.87 -2.85
N LEU A 118 26.65 1.65 -3.02
CA LEU A 118 26.65 0.61 -1.97
C LEU A 118 27.77 -0.43 -2.12
N ALA A 119 28.65 -0.31 -3.13
CA ALA A 119 29.91 -1.04 -3.16
C ALA A 119 30.88 -0.46 -2.11
N PRO A 120 31.49 -1.27 -1.21
CA PRO A 120 32.50 -0.78 -0.28
C PRO A 120 33.77 -0.35 -1.04
N PRO A 121 34.52 0.66 -0.54
CA PRO A 121 35.78 1.05 -1.15
C PRO A 121 36.85 -0.01 -0.88
N GLU A 122 37.31 -0.71 -1.91
CA GLU A 122 38.51 -1.54 -1.84
C GLU A 122 39.74 -0.63 -1.63
N THR A 123 40.34 -0.71 -0.45
CA THR A 123 41.60 -0.03 -0.14
C THR A 123 42.75 -0.79 -0.76
N VAL A 124 43.21 -0.33 -1.93
CA VAL A 124 44.39 -0.88 -2.61
C VAL A 124 45.65 -0.26 -2.00
N GLU A 125 46.39 -1.05 -1.23
CA GLU A 125 47.82 -0.83 -1.02
C GLU A 125 48.60 -1.68 -2.03
N GLU A 126 49.67 -1.11 -2.60
CA GLU A 126 50.36 -1.62 -3.78
C GLU A 126 51.72 -2.23 -3.42
N GLU A 127 51.80 -3.56 -3.30
CA GLU A 127 53.08 -4.30 -3.36
C GLU A 127 53.09 -5.27 -4.54
N ALA A 128 54.19 -5.26 -5.30
CA ALA A 128 54.29 -5.93 -6.59
C ALA A 128 55.05 -7.26 -6.52
N ALA A 129 54.33 -8.37 -6.70
CA ALA A 129 54.90 -9.68 -7.03
C ALA A 129 54.02 -10.35 -8.10
N GLY A 130 54.49 -10.40 -9.35
CA GLY A 130 53.69 -10.90 -10.47
C GLY A 130 53.89 -12.39 -10.79
N VAL A 131 52.86 -13.04 -11.35
CA VAL A 131 52.98 -14.19 -12.27
C VAL A 131 51.63 -14.48 -12.96
N ALA A 132 51.69 -15.03 -14.18
CA ALA A 132 50.60 -15.66 -14.93
C ALA A 132 49.33 -14.83 -15.26
N TRP A 133 49.29 -14.29 -16.48
CA TRP A 133 48.03 -13.91 -17.13
C TRP A 133 47.13 -15.13 -17.35
N LYS A 134 45.84 -15.01 -17.02
CA LYS A 134 44.78 -15.86 -17.58
C LYS A 134 43.85 -15.01 -18.44
N GLU A 135 43.97 -15.13 -19.75
CA GLU A 135 42.89 -14.73 -20.66
C GLU A 135 41.67 -15.63 -20.40
N GLY A 136 40.46 -15.10 -20.61
CA GLY A 136 39.21 -15.81 -20.36
C GLY A 136 38.22 -15.08 -19.44
N GLY A 137 38.56 -13.89 -18.93
CA GLY A 137 37.62 -13.00 -18.24
C GLY A 137 36.50 -12.53 -19.17
N ARG A 138 35.41 -13.31 -19.24
CA ARG A 138 34.16 -12.92 -19.91
C ARG A 138 33.67 -11.64 -19.23
N LYS A 139 33.70 -10.51 -19.94
CA LYS A 139 33.12 -9.26 -19.43
C LYS A 139 31.67 -9.54 -19.05
N GLU A 140 31.33 -9.34 -17.78
CA GLU A 140 29.96 -9.05 -17.42
C GLU A 140 29.60 -7.70 -18.06
N GLU A 141 28.78 -7.75 -19.11
CA GLU A 141 28.09 -6.56 -19.57
C GLU A 141 27.22 -6.08 -18.42
N LYS A 142 27.56 -4.90 -17.85
CA LYS A 142 26.75 -4.24 -16.84
C LYS A 142 25.39 -3.88 -17.45
N ARG A 143 24.44 -4.82 -17.37
CA ARG A 143 23.06 -4.60 -17.77
C ARG A 143 22.51 -3.41 -16.98
N GLY A 144 21.83 -2.50 -17.67
CA GLY A 144 21.14 -1.38 -17.04
C GLY A 144 20.01 -1.85 -16.12
N VAL A 145 19.53 -0.95 -15.29
CA VAL A 145 18.28 -1.18 -14.54
C VAL A 145 17.14 -1.35 -15.55
N PRO A 146 16.37 -2.44 -15.52
CA PRO A 146 15.28 -2.66 -16.46
C PRO A 146 14.14 -1.69 -16.19
N VAL A 147 13.61 -1.07 -17.24
CA VAL A 147 12.48 -0.14 -17.16
C VAL A 147 11.21 -0.82 -17.64
N TYR A 148 10.15 -0.68 -16.85
CA TYR A 148 8.79 -1.12 -17.15
C TYR A 148 7.86 0.09 -17.20
N VAL A 149 6.78 -0.01 -17.97
CA VAL A 149 5.75 1.05 -18.07
C VAL A 149 4.41 0.51 -17.59
N MET A 150 3.77 1.21 -16.66
CA MET A 150 2.43 0.87 -16.17
C MET A 150 1.40 1.07 -17.28
N MET A 151 0.54 0.07 -17.48
CA MET A 151 -0.58 0.13 -18.41
C MET A 151 -1.70 1.04 -17.86
N PRO A 152 -2.54 1.63 -18.72
CA PRO A 152 -3.74 2.34 -18.27
C PRO A 152 -4.62 1.45 -17.38
N LEU A 153 -5.12 2.00 -16.27
CA LEU A 153 -5.94 1.29 -15.28
C LEU A 153 -7.19 0.63 -15.91
N ASP A 154 -7.74 1.25 -16.95
CA ASP A 154 -8.90 0.79 -17.73
C ASP A 154 -8.55 -0.17 -18.89
N SER A 155 -7.35 -0.78 -18.90
CA SER A 155 -6.88 -1.65 -20.00
C SER A 155 -7.79 -2.86 -20.26
N VAL A 156 -8.40 -3.43 -19.22
CA VAL A 156 -9.45 -4.45 -19.32
C VAL A 156 -10.77 -3.85 -18.86
N THR A 157 -11.80 -4.00 -19.69
CA THR A 157 -13.14 -3.45 -19.41
C THR A 157 -13.97 -4.32 -18.47
N TYR A 158 -15.07 -3.77 -17.94
CA TYR A 158 -16.12 -4.52 -17.22
C TYR A 158 -16.70 -5.73 -17.97
N GLY A 159 -16.57 -5.79 -19.30
CA GLY A 159 -16.93 -6.96 -20.11
C GLY A 159 -15.82 -8.03 -20.20
N ASN A 160 -14.73 -7.87 -19.45
CA ASN A 160 -13.51 -8.68 -19.50
C ASN A 160 -12.94 -8.81 -20.92
N THR A 161 -12.82 -7.65 -21.61
CA THR A 161 -12.24 -7.52 -22.95
C THR A 161 -11.31 -6.31 -23.02
N LEU A 162 -10.34 -6.31 -23.94
CA LEU A 162 -9.37 -5.23 -24.07
C LEU A 162 -9.98 -3.89 -24.49
N ASN A 163 -9.73 -2.87 -23.70
CA ASN A 163 -10.03 -1.49 -24.06
C ASN A 163 -9.08 -1.01 -25.18
N ARG A 164 -9.63 -0.28 -26.16
CA ARG A 164 -8.90 0.34 -27.30
C ARG A 164 -7.86 -0.58 -27.99
N LYS A 165 -8.08 -1.89 -28.03
CA LYS A 165 -7.15 -2.96 -28.51
C LYS A 165 -6.18 -2.58 -29.65
N LYS A 166 -6.66 -1.93 -30.72
CA LYS A 166 -5.82 -1.51 -31.86
C LYS A 166 -4.76 -0.47 -31.48
N ALA A 167 -5.14 0.52 -30.66
CA ALA A 167 -4.22 1.55 -30.16
C ALA A 167 -3.24 0.94 -29.14
N MET A 168 -3.75 0.10 -28.23
CA MET A 168 -2.93 -0.64 -27.26
C MET A 168 -1.81 -1.44 -27.94
N ASN A 169 -2.13 -2.20 -29.01
CA ASN A 169 -1.13 -2.92 -29.80
C ASN A 169 -0.07 -2.01 -30.44
N ALA A 170 -0.44 -0.78 -30.84
CA ALA A 170 0.52 0.19 -31.38
C ALA A 170 1.41 0.78 -30.27
N SER A 171 0.85 1.06 -29.09
CA SER A 171 1.60 1.52 -27.92
C SER A 171 2.62 0.47 -27.45
N LEU A 172 2.23 -0.81 -27.34
CA LEU A 172 3.16 -1.88 -26.97
C LEU A 172 4.31 -2.03 -27.99
N HIS A 173 4.02 -1.90 -29.29
CA HIS A 173 5.06 -1.88 -30.32
C HIS A 173 6.03 -0.69 -30.12
N ALA A 174 5.50 0.52 -29.90
CA ALA A 174 6.30 1.71 -29.67
C ALA A 174 7.17 1.63 -28.40
N LEU A 175 6.64 1.07 -27.30
CA LEU A 175 7.39 0.81 -26.08
C LEU A 175 8.57 -0.13 -26.34
N LYS A 176 8.37 -1.22 -27.10
CA LYS A 176 9.48 -2.11 -27.47
C LYS A 176 10.50 -1.42 -28.37
N SER A 177 10.05 -0.62 -29.35
CA SER A 177 10.95 0.18 -30.20
C SER A 177 11.76 1.23 -29.43
N ALA A 178 11.25 1.71 -28.30
CA ALA A 178 11.95 2.63 -27.39
C ALA A 178 12.96 1.92 -26.45
N GLY A 179 13.05 0.58 -26.49
CA GLY A 179 13.98 -0.19 -25.65
C GLY A 179 13.46 -0.53 -24.25
N VAL A 180 12.15 -0.39 -23.99
CA VAL A 180 11.53 -0.78 -22.72
C VAL A 180 11.59 -2.30 -22.55
N GLU A 181 11.87 -2.78 -21.33
CA GLU A 181 11.96 -4.22 -21.04
C GLU A 181 10.57 -4.86 -21.06
N GLY A 182 9.61 -4.21 -20.42
CA GLY A 182 8.25 -4.73 -20.26
C GLY A 182 7.19 -3.71 -19.84
N ILE A 183 6.05 -4.23 -19.43
CA ILE A 183 4.91 -3.47 -18.88
C ILE A 183 4.54 -3.97 -17.48
N MET A 184 3.93 -3.10 -16.68
CA MET A 184 3.23 -3.49 -15.46
C MET A 184 1.71 -3.39 -15.69
N VAL A 185 0.94 -4.33 -15.16
CA VAL A 185 -0.53 -4.34 -15.32
C VAL A 185 -1.26 -4.84 -14.08
N ASP A 186 -2.28 -4.08 -13.67
CA ASP A 186 -3.25 -4.48 -12.66
C ASP A 186 -4.18 -5.58 -13.14
N VAL A 187 -4.20 -6.70 -12.40
CA VAL A 187 -5.09 -7.84 -12.64
C VAL A 187 -6.24 -7.75 -11.63
N TRP A 188 -7.14 -6.79 -11.88
CA TRP A 188 -8.24 -6.40 -10.99
C TRP A 188 -9.10 -7.58 -10.54
N TRP A 189 -9.11 -7.83 -9.22
CA TRP A 189 -9.92 -8.90 -8.60
C TRP A 189 -11.40 -8.78 -8.96
N GLY A 190 -11.95 -7.56 -8.88
CA GLY A 190 -13.34 -7.25 -9.21
C GLY A 190 -13.74 -7.32 -10.68
N LEU A 191 -12.79 -7.44 -11.63
CA LEU A 191 -13.07 -7.74 -13.04
C LEU A 191 -12.99 -9.24 -13.36
N VAL A 192 -12.17 -9.98 -12.60
CA VAL A 192 -11.87 -11.39 -12.84
C VAL A 192 -12.84 -12.30 -12.09
N GLU A 193 -12.94 -12.20 -10.76
CA GLU A 193 -13.82 -13.04 -9.93
C GLU A 193 -15.18 -12.34 -9.69
N ARG A 194 -15.62 -11.52 -10.66
CA ARG A 194 -16.65 -10.48 -10.48
C ARG A 194 -18.00 -11.01 -9.96
N GLU A 195 -18.52 -12.06 -10.60
CA GLU A 195 -19.92 -12.46 -10.48
C GLU A 195 -20.17 -13.43 -9.32
N ALA A 196 -19.23 -14.33 -9.02
CA ALA A 196 -19.36 -15.35 -7.98
C ALA A 196 -18.00 -15.85 -7.47
N PRO A 197 -17.92 -16.35 -6.21
CA PRO A 197 -16.74 -17.04 -5.69
C PRO A 197 -16.26 -18.16 -6.63
N GLY A 198 -14.96 -18.17 -6.94
CA GLY A 198 -14.32 -19.15 -7.82
C GLY A 198 -14.62 -19.01 -9.32
N ALA A 199 -15.47 -18.06 -9.74
CA ALA A 199 -15.85 -17.86 -11.14
C ALA A 199 -14.92 -16.87 -11.85
N TYR A 200 -13.67 -17.28 -12.08
CA TYR A 200 -12.63 -16.43 -12.70
C TYR A 200 -12.81 -16.28 -14.21
N ASN A 201 -12.87 -15.04 -14.70
CA ASN A 201 -12.80 -14.71 -16.13
C ASN A 201 -11.46 -14.03 -16.45
N TRP A 202 -10.69 -14.65 -17.35
CA TRP A 202 -9.34 -14.21 -17.73
C TRP A 202 -9.26 -13.62 -19.15
N GLY A 203 -10.37 -13.51 -19.89
CA GLY A 203 -10.37 -13.24 -21.33
C GLY A 203 -9.57 -12.00 -21.77
N GLY A 204 -9.85 -10.85 -21.15
CA GLY A 204 -9.15 -9.59 -21.48
C GLY A 204 -7.67 -9.60 -21.10
N TYR A 205 -7.32 -10.24 -19.99
CA TYR A 205 -5.94 -10.40 -19.55
C TYR A 205 -5.16 -11.38 -20.44
N ALA A 206 -5.77 -12.49 -20.86
CA ALA A 206 -5.16 -13.41 -21.81
C ALA A 206 -4.85 -12.73 -23.15
N GLU A 207 -5.77 -11.90 -23.64
CA GLU A 207 -5.55 -11.13 -24.86
C GLU A 207 -4.44 -10.07 -24.71
N LEU A 208 -4.28 -9.46 -23.53
CA LEU A 208 -3.18 -8.53 -23.23
C LEU A 208 -1.82 -9.24 -23.15
N LEU A 209 -1.77 -10.34 -22.40
CA LEU A 209 -0.51 -11.03 -22.09
C LEU A 209 0.09 -11.71 -23.33
N GLU A 210 -0.73 -12.30 -24.19
CA GLU A 210 -0.26 -12.81 -25.50
C GLU A 210 0.12 -11.66 -26.46
N MET A 211 -0.48 -10.47 -26.33
CA MET A 211 -0.07 -9.28 -27.10
C MET A 211 1.30 -8.76 -26.64
N ALA A 212 1.56 -8.70 -25.33
CA ALA A 212 2.87 -8.34 -24.78
C ALA A 212 3.96 -9.33 -25.23
N LYS A 213 3.69 -10.63 -25.11
CA LYS A 213 4.55 -11.71 -25.63
C LYS A 213 4.87 -11.56 -27.11
N LYS A 214 3.85 -11.26 -27.93
CA LYS A 214 4.01 -11.06 -29.38
C LYS A 214 4.95 -9.89 -29.73
N HIS A 215 5.00 -8.85 -28.90
CA HIS A 215 5.95 -7.73 -29.04
C HIS A 215 7.29 -7.98 -28.32
N GLY A 216 7.49 -9.13 -27.66
CA GLY A 216 8.71 -9.42 -26.90
C GLY A 216 8.90 -8.53 -25.67
N LEU A 217 7.80 -8.04 -25.09
CA LEU A 217 7.78 -7.32 -23.82
C LEU A 217 7.62 -8.30 -22.66
N LYS A 218 8.33 -8.06 -21.56
CA LYS A 218 8.10 -8.73 -20.29
C LYS A 218 6.89 -8.12 -19.57
N VAL A 219 6.35 -8.82 -18.57
CA VAL A 219 5.18 -8.39 -17.79
C VAL A 219 5.43 -8.57 -16.30
N GLN A 220 5.18 -7.51 -15.54
CA GLN A 220 4.95 -7.56 -14.10
C GLN A 220 3.42 -7.53 -13.88
N ALA A 221 2.85 -8.58 -13.30
CA ALA A 221 1.40 -8.68 -13.08
C ALA A 221 1.07 -8.35 -11.62
N VAL A 222 0.26 -7.31 -11.38
CA VAL A 222 -0.18 -6.93 -10.03
C VAL A 222 -1.44 -7.72 -9.69
N MET A 223 -1.44 -8.44 -8.57
CA MET A 223 -2.61 -9.12 -8.03
C MET A 223 -3.45 -8.09 -7.28
N SER A 224 -4.24 -7.32 -8.03
CA SER A 224 -4.92 -6.11 -7.57
C SER A 224 -6.20 -6.46 -6.81
N PHE A 225 -6.01 -6.90 -5.55
CA PHE A 225 -7.04 -7.24 -4.56
C PHE A 225 -7.75 -6.02 -3.94
N HIS A 226 -7.65 -4.86 -4.58
CA HIS A 226 -8.17 -3.58 -4.11
C HIS A 226 -9.06 -2.93 -5.19
N GLN A 227 -9.80 -1.90 -4.81
CA GLN A 227 -10.57 -1.06 -5.74
C GLN A 227 -9.66 -0.06 -6.47
N CYS A 228 -9.85 0.07 -7.80
CA CYS A 228 -9.44 1.27 -8.53
C CYS A 228 -10.49 2.37 -8.32
N GLY A 229 -10.07 3.59 -7.99
CA GLY A 229 -10.97 4.73 -7.78
C GLY A 229 -11.06 5.16 -6.31
N GLY A 230 -10.49 6.33 -6.00
CA GLY A 230 -10.50 6.96 -4.67
C GLY A 230 -9.17 7.56 -4.25
N ASN A 231 -8.08 7.21 -4.96
CA ASN A 231 -6.71 7.69 -4.75
C ASN A 231 -6.27 8.68 -5.84
N VAL A 232 -5.11 9.30 -5.62
CA VAL A 232 -4.43 10.18 -6.61
C VAL A 232 -4.17 9.41 -7.91
N GLY A 233 -4.65 9.97 -9.03
CA GLY A 233 -4.38 9.45 -10.38
C GLY A 233 -5.38 8.41 -10.91
N ASP A 234 -6.33 7.96 -10.10
CA ASP A 234 -7.36 7.00 -10.53
C ASP A 234 -8.26 7.56 -11.64
N SER A 235 -8.10 7.08 -12.87
CA SER A 235 -8.89 7.51 -14.03
C SER A 235 -10.19 6.72 -14.24
N CYS A 236 -10.44 5.68 -13.44
CA CYS A 236 -11.63 4.83 -13.54
C CYS A 236 -12.00 4.21 -12.20
N THR A 237 -13.26 3.79 -12.06
CA THR A 237 -13.76 3.07 -10.88
C THR A 237 -13.94 1.59 -11.19
N ILE A 238 -13.25 0.72 -10.44
CA ILE A 238 -13.32 -0.74 -10.50
C ILE A 238 -13.36 -1.25 -9.05
N PRO A 239 -14.53 -1.58 -8.47
CA PRO A 239 -14.63 -1.99 -7.08
C PRO A 239 -14.07 -3.40 -6.84
N LEU A 240 -14.04 -3.81 -5.57
CA LEU A 240 -13.95 -5.22 -5.18
C LEU A 240 -15.05 -6.08 -5.87
N PRO A 241 -14.90 -7.41 -5.96
CA PRO A 241 -15.92 -8.26 -6.57
C PRO A 241 -17.31 -8.04 -5.95
N LYS A 242 -18.36 -8.06 -6.77
CA LYS A 242 -19.73 -7.76 -6.32
C LYS A 242 -20.14 -8.59 -5.11
N TRP A 243 -19.77 -9.88 -5.12
CA TRP A 243 -20.07 -10.81 -4.04
C TRP A 243 -19.27 -10.58 -2.74
N VAL A 244 -18.18 -9.80 -2.77
CA VAL A 244 -17.43 -9.35 -1.59
C VAL A 244 -18.09 -8.10 -0.99
N VAL A 245 -18.46 -7.14 -1.84
CA VAL A 245 -19.24 -5.95 -1.43
C VAL A 245 -20.57 -6.38 -0.78
N GLU A 246 -21.24 -7.40 -1.33
CA GLU A 246 -22.42 -8.04 -0.73
C GLU A 246 -22.21 -8.61 0.68
N GLU A 247 -20.98 -8.97 1.09
CA GLU A 247 -20.72 -9.36 2.49
C GLU A 247 -20.38 -8.15 3.36
N ILE A 248 -19.65 -7.15 2.83
CA ILE A 248 -19.37 -5.89 3.54
C ILE A 248 -20.69 -5.14 3.86
N ASP A 249 -21.66 -5.16 2.95
CA ASP A 249 -22.98 -4.53 3.17
C ASP A 249 -23.82 -5.24 4.26
N LYS A 250 -23.53 -6.51 4.56
CA LYS A 250 -24.14 -7.26 5.67
C LYS A 250 -23.37 -7.07 6.98
N ASP A 251 -22.05 -7.01 6.88
CA ASP A 251 -21.14 -6.82 8.00
C ASP A 251 -20.09 -5.73 7.68
N PRO A 252 -20.42 -4.45 7.96
CA PRO A 252 -19.53 -3.32 7.63
C PRO A 252 -18.20 -3.31 8.38
N ASP A 253 -18.00 -4.20 9.37
CA ASP A 253 -16.68 -4.37 10.01
C ASP A 253 -15.70 -5.20 9.17
N ILE A 254 -16.13 -5.77 8.04
CA ILE A 254 -15.23 -6.35 7.03
C ILE A 254 -14.41 -5.23 6.33
N ALA A 255 -14.87 -3.98 6.37
CA ALA A 255 -14.16 -2.81 5.83
C ALA A 255 -13.26 -2.12 6.88
N TYR A 256 -12.13 -1.58 6.44
CA TYR A 256 -11.29 -0.72 7.28
C TYR A 256 -12.08 0.49 7.80
N THR A 257 -11.82 0.90 9.04
CA THR A 257 -12.71 1.82 9.76
C THR A 257 -11.98 2.83 10.61
N ASP A 258 -12.34 4.12 10.45
CA ASP A 258 -11.77 5.23 11.21
C ASP A 258 -12.49 5.51 12.54
N GLN A 259 -11.91 6.35 13.40
CA GLN A 259 -12.45 6.65 14.73
C GLN A 259 -13.83 7.36 14.72
N TRP A 260 -14.30 7.82 13.56
CA TRP A 260 -15.62 8.43 13.37
C TRP A 260 -16.62 7.46 12.73
N GLY A 261 -16.24 6.18 12.58
CA GLY A 261 -17.07 5.11 12.05
C GLY A 261 -17.20 5.09 10.53
N ARG A 262 -16.40 5.87 9.78
CA ARG A 262 -16.39 5.79 8.31
C ARG A 262 -15.76 4.47 7.89
N ARG A 263 -16.36 3.81 6.90
CA ARG A 263 -15.92 2.53 6.35
C ARG A 263 -15.24 2.77 5.00
N ASN A 264 -14.04 2.25 4.80
CA ASN A 264 -13.34 2.27 3.52
C ASN A 264 -13.53 0.92 2.81
N TYR A 265 -14.21 0.94 1.65
CA TYR A 265 -14.57 -0.24 0.85
C TYR A 265 -13.47 -0.67 -0.15
N GLU A 266 -12.31 -0.01 -0.15
CA GLU A 266 -11.25 -0.22 -1.13
C GLU A 266 -10.52 -1.57 -0.95
N TYR A 267 -10.46 -2.06 0.29
CA TYR A 267 -9.79 -3.30 0.68
C TYR A 267 -10.45 -3.92 1.93
N VAL A 268 -10.38 -5.25 2.07
CA VAL A 268 -10.90 -5.97 3.24
C VAL A 268 -9.98 -5.79 4.43
N SER A 269 -10.51 -5.42 5.61
CA SER A 269 -9.71 -5.21 6.82
C SER A 269 -8.87 -6.44 7.15
N LEU A 270 -7.58 -6.24 7.45
CA LEU A 270 -6.69 -7.32 7.90
C LEU A 270 -7.09 -7.95 9.23
N GLY A 271 -8.06 -7.36 9.96
CA GLY A 271 -8.75 -8.00 11.08
C GLY A 271 -9.53 -9.26 10.66
N CYS A 272 -9.85 -9.42 9.37
CA CYS A 272 -10.58 -10.55 8.81
C CYS A 272 -9.69 -11.66 8.19
N ASP A 273 -8.36 -11.51 8.19
CA ASP A 273 -7.41 -12.40 7.48
C ASP A 273 -7.61 -13.91 7.73
N THR A 274 -7.97 -14.25 8.96
CA THR A 274 -8.14 -15.62 9.46
C THR A 274 -9.60 -15.99 9.73
N LEU A 275 -10.55 -15.12 9.37
CA LEU A 275 -11.98 -15.28 9.66
C LEU A 275 -12.76 -15.59 8.37
N PRO A 276 -13.68 -16.58 8.35
CA PRO A 276 -14.33 -17.07 7.13
C PRO A 276 -15.50 -16.18 6.65
N VAL A 277 -15.32 -14.85 6.68
CA VAL A 277 -16.36 -13.84 6.43
C VAL A 277 -16.77 -13.70 4.97
N LEU A 278 -15.96 -14.19 4.02
CA LEU A 278 -16.19 -14.04 2.58
C LEU A 278 -16.88 -15.29 2.01
N LYS A 279 -18.20 -15.40 2.24
CA LYS A 279 -19.05 -16.54 1.84
C LYS A 279 -18.47 -17.90 2.27
N GLY A 280 -17.85 -17.95 3.46
CA GLY A 280 -17.24 -19.16 4.05
C GLY A 280 -15.72 -19.30 3.84
N ARG A 281 -15.08 -18.41 3.07
CA ARG A 281 -13.61 -18.30 2.94
C ARG A 281 -13.07 -17.12 3.73
N THR A 282 -11.78 -17.15 4.10
CA THR A 282 -11.06 -15.96 4.59
C THR A 282 -10.55 -15.10 3.42
N SER A 283 -10.20 -13.83 3.66
CA SER A 283 -9.58 -12.97 2.63
C SER A 283 -8.30 -13.60 2.05
N VAL A 284 -7.40 -14.07 2.92
CA VAL A 284 -6.15 -14.74 2.52
C VAL A 284 -6.41 -16.00 1.69
N GLN A 285 -7.47 -16.76 1.98
CA GLN A 285 -7.88 -17.89 1.13
C GLN A 285 -8.36 -17.45 -0.25
N CYS A 286 -9.19 -16.40 -0.34
CA CYS A 286 -9.61 -15.83 -1.63
C CYS A 286 -8.39 -15.36 -2.46
N TYR A 287 -7.43 -14.68 -1.83
CA TYR A 287 -6.20 -14.23 -2.49
C TYR A 287 -5.35 -15.41 -2.99
N ALA A 288 -5.20 -16.45 -2.17
CA ALA A 288 -4.47 -17.67 -2.54
C ALA A 288 -5.15 -18.45 -3.68
N ASP A 289 -6.48 -18.55 -3.68
CA ASP A 289 -7.26 -19.19 -4.74
C ASP A 289 -7.16 -18.41 -6.06
N PHE A 290 -7.23 -17.08 -6.01
CA PHE A 290 -7.07 -16.20 -7.16
C PHE A 290 -5.68 -16.33 -7.79
N MET A 291 -4.62 -16.24 -6.97
CA MET A 291 -3.24 -16.42 -7.46
C MET A 291 -3.04 -17.80 -8.07
N ARG A 292 -3.63 -18.85 -7.50
CA ARG A 292 -3.57 -20.22 -8.03
C ARG A 292 -4.28 -20.34 -9.38
N ALA A 293 -5.47 -19.75 -9.50
CA ALA A 293 -6.22 -19.70 -10.77
C ALA A 293 -5.48 -18.89 -11.85
N PHE A 294 -4.86 -17.76 -11.49
CA PHE A 294 -4.00 -16.98 -12.39
C PHE A 294 -2.83 -17.83 -12.89
N ARG A 295 -2.09 -18.46 -11.96
CA ARG A 295 -0.95 -19.33 -12.25
C ARG A 295 -1.35 -20.46 -13.20
N ASP A 296 -2.42 -21.18 -12.88
CA ASP A 296 -2.82 -22.38 -13.64
C ASP A 296 -3.33 -22.04 -15.05
N ASN A 297 -3.93 -20.85 -15.22
CA ASN A 297 -4.37 -20.31 -16.51
C ASN A 297 -3.20 -19.74 -17.36
N PHE A 298 -2.17 -19.16 -16.73
CA PHE A 298 -1.05 -18.49 -17.42
C PHE A 298 0.30 -19.18 -17.32
N LYS A 299 0.35 -20.44 -16.86
CA LYS A 299 1.58 -21.24 -16.70
C LYS A 299 2.50 -21.34 -17.93
N HIS A 300 1.97 -21.11 -19.14
CA HIS A 300 2.74 -21.08 -20.40
C HIS A 300 3.36 -19.70 -20.71
N LEU A 301 3.23 -18.75 -19.79
CA LEU A 301 3.78 -17.39 -19.82
C LEU A 301 4.67 -17.09 -18.60
N LEU A 302 4.49 -17.77 -17.48
CA LEU A 302 5.31 -17.61 -16.27
C LEU A 302 6.77 -17.98 -16.54
N GLY A 303 7.71 -17.20 -15.98
CA GLY A 303 9.16 -17.40 -16.12
C GLY A 303 9.75 -16.97 -17.47
N ASP A 304 8.92 -16.77 -18.50
CA ASP A 304 9.32 -16.09 -19.74
C ASP A 304 8.64 -14.72 -19.87
N THR A 305 7.37 -14.66 -20.28
CA THR A 305 6.69 -13.40 -20.57
C THR A 305 6.32 -12.68 -19.28
N ILE A 306 5.66 -13.38 -18.35
CA ILE A 306 5.39 -12.89 -17.00
C ILE A 306 6.63 -13.22 -16.17
N VAL A 307 7.29 -12.19 -15.63
CA VAL A 307 8.57 -12.31 -14.89
C VAL A 307 8.42 -11.99 -13.41
N GLU A 308 7.32 -11.36 -13.02
CA GLU A 308 7.08 -10.88 -11.66
C GLU A 308 5.59 -10.85 -11.35
N ILE A 309 5.25 -11.21 -10.11
CA ILE A 309 3.94 -11.06 -9.51
C ILE A 309 4.05 -10.05 -8.36
N GLN A 310 3.51 -8.85 -8.55
CA GLN A 310 3.37 -7.88 -7.46
C GLN A 310 2.09 -8.24 -6.69
N VAL A 311 2.17 -8.43 -5.37
CA VAL A 311 1.04 -8.94 -4.59
C VAL A 311 0.42 -7.80 -3.77
N GLY A 312 -0.85 -7.48 -4.04
CA GLY A 312 -1.57 -6.38 -3.39
C GLY A 312 -1.93 -6.68 -1.93
N MET A 313 -1.50 -5.82 -1.00
CA MET A 313 -1.65 -6.03 0.46
C MET A 313 -2.34 -4.86 1.17
N GLY A 314 -3.25 -4.19 0.47
CA GLY A 314 -3.95 -3.02 0.97
C GLY A 314 -4.48 -2.10 -0.13
N PRO A 315 -4.92 -0.88 0.24
CA PRO A 315 -5.33 0.18 -0.69
C PRO A 315 -4.21 0.55 -1.68
N ALA A 316 -4.58 0.89 -2.92
CA ALA A 316 -3.68 1.03 -4.07
C ALA A 316 -2.69 -0.15 -4.29
N GLY A 317 -3.00 -1.33 -3.73
CA GLY A 317 -2.13 -2.52 -3.71
C GLY A 317 -0.99 -2.45 -2.68
N GLU A 318 -0.84 -1.31 -2.00
CA GLU A 318 0.27 -1.03 -1.09
C GLU A 318 0.07 -1.70 0.26
N LEU A 319 1.13 -2.26 0.85
CA LEU A 319 1.11 -2.77 2.22
C LEU A 319 1.00 -1.60 3.20
N ARG A 320 -0.22 -1.17 3.51
CA ARG A 320 -0.56 -0.09 4.47
C ARG A 320 -2.03 -0.13 4.89
N TYR A 321 -2.37 0.71 5.87
CA TYR A 321 -3.76 1.09 6.13
C TYR A 321 -4.23 2.25 5.22
N PRO A 322 -5.55 2.37 4.91
CA PRO A 322 -6.13 3.48 4.13
C PRO A 322 -6.25 4.78 4.96
N SER A 323 -5.11 5.28 5.44
CA SER A 323 -5.06 6.41 6.40
C SER A 323 -5.19 7.80 5.76
N TYR A 324 -5.06 7.91 4.43
CA TYR A 324 -5.12 9.17 3.66
C TYR A 324 -6.08 9.10 2.46
N PRO A 325 -7.37 8.74 2.64
CA PRO A 325 -8.33 8.65 1.53
C PRO A 325 -8.71 10.03 0.99
N GLU A 326 -8.39 10.32 -0.28
CA GLU A 326 -8.76 11.59 -0.93
C GLU A 326 -10.26 11.66 -1.29
N GLN A 327 -10.95 10.52 -1.34
CA GLN A 327 -12.38 10.46 -1.68
C GLN A 327 -13.21 11.44 -0.83
N ASP A 328 -14.07 12.18 -1.52
CA ASP A 328 -14.95 13.24 -1.01
C ASP A 328 -14.21 14.36 -0.24
N GLY A 329 -12.88 14.45 -0.43
CA GLY A 329 -12.00 15.41 0.25
C GLY A 329 -11.75 15.10 1.73
N THR A 330 -11.95 13.83 2.14
CA THR A 330 -11.80 13.35 3.53
C THR A 330 -10.40 13.65 4.08
N TRP A 331 -9.36 13.24 3.35
CA TRP A 331 -7.98 13.66 3.54
C TRP A 331 -7.53 14.56 2.37
N ARG A 332 -6.55 15.43 2.64
CA ARG A 332 -5.81 16.22 1.66
C ARG A 332 -4.35 16.34 2.09
N PHE A 333 -3.43 16.30 1.14
CA PHE A 333 -2.02 16.58 1.39
C PHE A 333 -1.84 17.99 2.02
N PRO A 334 -1.01 18.16 3.06
CA PRO A 334 -0.11 17.19 3.70
C PRO A 334 -0.64 16.65 5.06
N GLY A 335 -1.95 16.41 5.21
CA GLY A 335 -2.53 16.07 6.52
C GLY A 335 -1.97 14.81 7.19
N ILE A 336 -2.05 14.72 8.53
CA ILE A 336 -1.58 13.56 9.31
C ILE A 336 -2.25 12.22 9.01
N GLY A 337 -3.42 12.20 8.37
CA GLY A 337 -4.20 10.97 8.20
C GLY A 337 -4.95 10.53 9.46
N ALA A 338 -5.44 9.28 9.49
CA ALA A 338 -6.08 8.70 10.68
C ALA A 338 -5.85 7.19 10.79
N PHE A 339 -5.80 6.66 12.02
CA PHE A 339 -5.76 5.23 12.29
C PHE A 339 -7.05 4.53 11.85
N GLN A 340 -6.92 3.35 11.22
CA GLN A 340 -8.01 2.64 10.53
C GLN A 340 -8.44 1.33 11.23
N CYS A 341 -8.22 1.25 12.55
CA CYS A 341 -8.37 0.05 13.37
C CYS A 341 -9.68 -0.05 14.16
N TYR A 342 -10.72 0.69 13.79
CA TYR A 342 -11.96 0.81 14.58
C TYR A 342 -13.07 -0.14 14.15
N ASP A 343 -12.77 -1.12 13.29
CA ASP A 343 -13.67 -2.25 13.04
C ASP A 343 -13.66 -3.22 14.22
N LYS A 344 -14.76 -3.97 14.43
CA LYS A 344 -14.88 -4.84 15.61
C LYS A 344 -13.82 -5.94 15.69
N TYR A 345 -13.22 -6.37 14.58
CA TYR A 345 -12.22 -7.45 14.57
C TYR A 345 -10.85 -6.91 15.01
N MET A 346 -10.43 -5.76 14.49
CA MET A 346 -9.24 -5.05 14.95
C MET A 346 -9.39 -4.58 16.40
N LEU A 347 -10.54 -4.05 16.82
CA LEU A 347 -10.78 -3.70 18.22
C LEU A 347 -10.74 -4.93 19.15
N SER A 348 -11.23 -6.09 18.70
CA SER A 348 -11.10 -7.35 19.45
C SER A 348 -9.64 -7.81 19.60
N SER A 349 -8.84 -7.68 18.54
CA SER A 349 -7.39 -7.95 18.56
C SER A 349 -6.65 -7.00 19.51
N LEU A 350 -6.92 -5.69 19.43
CA LEU A 350 -6.34 -4.67 20.32
C LEU A 350 -6.65 -4.97 21.79
N LYS A 351 -7.90 -5.33 22.08
CA LYS A 351 -8.33 -5.72 23.43
C LYS A 351 -7.56 -6.93 23.95
N ALA A 352 -7.46 -8.00 23.15
CA ALA A 352 -6.73 -9.21 23.53
C ALA A 352 -5.22 -8.94 23.75
N ALA A 353 -4.61 -8.10 22.91
CA ALA A 353 -3.22 -7.69 23.07
C ALA A 353 -3.00 -6.88 24.37
N ALA A 354 -3.93 -6.00 24.72
CA ALA A 354 -3.87 -5.18 25.93
C ALA A 354 -4.07 -6.01 27.21
N GLU A 355 -5.01 -6.97 27.19
CA GLU A 355 -5.21 -7.95 28.26
C GLU A 355 -3.94 -8.81 28.46
N ALA A 356 -3.30 -9.26 27.38
CA ALA A 356 -2.09 -10.09 27.43
C ALA A 356 -0.87 -9.39 28.08
N VAL A 357 -0.76 -8.06 27.98
CA VAL A 357 0.30 -7.28 28.66
C VAL A 357 -0.12 -6.74 30.04
N GLY A 358 -1.28 -7.16 30.57
CA GLY A 358 -1.78 -6.74 31.88
C GLY A 358 -2.27 -5.28 31.91
N LYS A 359 -2.71 -4.75 30.77
CA LYS A 359 -3.17 -3.37 30.57
C LYS A 359 -4.53 -3.30 29.85
N PRO A 360 -5.59 -3.97 30.36
CA PRO A 360 -6.90 -4.00 29.70
C PRO A 360 -7.48 -2.59 29.44
N GLU A 361 -7.08 -1.57 30.19
CA GLU A 361 -7.49 -0.18 29.94
C GLU A 361 -7.02 0.35 28.56
N TRP A 362 -5.86 -0.09 28.07
CA TRP A 362 -5.30 0.26 26.77
C TRP A 362 -5.99 -0.44 25.59
N GLY A 363 -6.80 -1.47 25.87
CA GLY A 363 -7.50 -2.29 24.88
C GLY A 363 -8.92 -1.84 24.58
N SER A 364 -9.36 -0.73 25.20
CA SER A 364 -10.75 -0.27 25.13
C SER A 364 -11.11 0.39 23.79
N THR A 365 -10.15 1.07 23.16
CA THR A 365 -10.26 1.71 21.83
C THR A 365 -8.87 2.14 21.33
N GLY A 366 -8.74 2.50 20.05
CA GLY A 366 -7.55 3.15 19.51
C GLY A 366 -7.43 4.64 19.91
N PRO A 367 -6.28 5.30 19.68
CA PRO A 367 -6.01 6.66 20.17
C PRO A 367 -7.02 7.72 19.68
N THR A 368 -7.87 8.20 20.59
CA THR A 368 -8.86 9.25 20.30
C THR A 368 -8.30 10.68 20.38
N ASP A 369 -7.06 10.83 20.85
CA ASP A 369 -6.30 12.09 20.87
C ASP A 369 -5.41 12.28 19.63
N ALA A 370 -5.58 11.42 18.62
CA ALA A 370 -4.85 11.46 17.35
C ALA A 370 -5.16 12.70 16.47
N GLY A 371 -6.32 13.33 16.64
CA GLY A 371 -6.77 14.45 15.79
C GLY A 371 -7.54 13.99 14.53
N HIS A 372 -7.71 14.89 13.57
CA HIS A 372 -8.42 14.64 12.31
C HIS A 372 -7.45 14.52 11.11
N TYR A 373 -7.88 13.85 10.03
CA TYR A 373 -7.12 13.61 8.78
C TYR A 373 -6.24 14.78 8.33
N ASN A 374 -6.76 16.02 8.42
CA ASN A 374 -6.17 17.23 7.85
C ASN A 374 -5.49 18.13 8.91
N TYR A 375 -5.22 17.62 10.11
CA TYR A 375 -4.48 18.34 11.15
C TYR A 375 -2.97 18.23 10.95
N TRP A 376 -2.20 19.04 11.67
CA TRP A 376 -0.74 18.95 11.75
C TRP A 376 -0.30 18.18 12.99
N PRO A 377 0.89 17.55 13.02
CA PRO A 377 1.36 16.75 14.15
C PRO A 377 1.40 17.52 15.47
N GLU A 378 1.77 18.80 15.45
CA GLU A 378 1.85 19.63 16.66
C GLU A 378 0.48 20.08 17.20
N ASP A 379 -0.58 20.01 16.38
CA ASP A 379 -1.96 20.36 16.79
C ASP A 379 -2.62 19.26 17.62
N THR A 380 -2.04 18.04 17.67
CA THR A 380 -2.68 16.87 18.30
C THR A 380 -1.96 16.41 19.57
N PRO A 381 -2.67 16.08 20.66
CA PRO A 381 -2.04 15.56 21.86
C PRO A 381 -1.27 14.25 21.61
N PHE A 382 -1.71 13.42 20.67
CA PHE A 382 -1.01 12.18 20.36
C PHE A 382 0.29 12.41 19.58
N PHE A 383 0.34 13.28 18.57
CA PHE A 383 1.47 13.36 17.61
C PHE A 383 2.50 14.46 17.87
N LYS A 384 2.22 15.44 18.74
CA LYS A 384 3.12 16.59 18.99
C LYS A 384 4.52 16.19 19.47
N LYS A 385 5.51 17.04 19.18
CA LYS A 385 6.95 16.80 19.41
C LYS A 385 7.35 16.66 20.87
N GLU A 386 6.72 17.41 21.78
CA GLU A 386 7.03 17.42 23.21
C GLU A 386 5.82 16.94 24.03
N GLY A 387 5.99 15.84 24.77
CA GLY A 387 4.91 15.24 25.57
C GLY A 387 3.75 14.67 24.74
N GLY A 388 4.01 14.24 23.50
CA GLY A 388 3.03 13.59 22.64
C GLY A 388 2.77 12.13 23.02
N GLY A 389 1.52 11.68 22.88
CA GLY A 389 1.09 10.31 23.16
C GLY A 389 1.87 9.21 22.42
N TRP A 390 2.38 9.51 21.21
CA TRP A 390 3.19 8.62 20.36
C TRP A 390 4.45 8.08 21.05
N ASN A 391 5.04 8.84 21.98
CA ASN A 391 6.24 8.48 22.74
C ASN A 391 5.94 8.16 24.22
N SER A 392 4.68 7.83 24.52
CA SER A 392 4.26 7.29 25.82
C SER A 392 4.28 5.76 25.81
N ARG A 393 4.20 5.12 26.99
CA ARG A 393 4.09 3.65 27.08
C ARG A 393 2.83 3.09 26.39
N TYR A 394 1.74 3.87 26.32
CA TYR A 394 0.55 3.51 25.56
C TYR A 394 0.79 3.65 24.05
N GLY A 395 1.45 4.72 23.61
CA GLY A 395 1.84 4.91 22.21
C GLY A 395 2.77 3.80 21.71
N GLU A 396 3.79 3.45 22.51
CA GLU A 396 4.70 2.34 22.23
C GLU A 396 3.95 1.00 22.08
N PHE A 397 3.02 0.70 23.00
CA PHE A 397 2.16 -0.48 22.91
C PHE A 397 1.27 -0.46 21.66
N PHE A 398 0.52 0.61 21.44
CA PHE A 398 -0.46 0.70 20.36
C PHE A 398 0.21 0.70 18.97
N LEU A 399 1.29 1.47 18.78
CA LEU A 399 2.01 1.54 17.51
C LEU A 399 2.77 0.24 17.22
N SER A 400 3.25 -0.46 18.25
CA SER A 400 3.80 -1.82 18.10
C SER A 400 2.72 -2.80 17.65
N TRP A 401 1.54 -2.80 18.28
CA TRP A 401 0.43 -3.66 17.86
C TRP A 401 -0.05 -3.35 16.44
N TYR A 402 -0.30 -2.07 16.12
CA TYR A 402 -0.84 -1.63 14.83
C TYR A 402 0.13 -1.92 13.68
N SER A 403 1.43 -1.71 13.87
CA SER A 403 2.44 -2.10 12.87
C SER A 403 2.68 -3.60 12.78
N GLN A 404 2.60 -4.34 13.89
CA GLN A 404 2.72 -5.80 13.87
C GLN A 404 1.53 -6.47 13.16
N MET A 405 0.30 -5.97 13.34
CA MET A 405 -0.88 -6.44 12.62
C MET A 405 -0.70 -6.34 11.08
N LEU A 406 -0.04 -5.27 10.60
CA LEU A 406 0.30 -5.08 9.19
C LEU A 406 1.45 -6.01 8.72
N LEU A 407 2.48 -6.22 9.54
CA LEU A 407 3.55 -7.18 9.24
C LEU A 407 3.02 -8.62 9.16
N ASP A 408 2.14 -9.01 10.07
CA ASP A 408 1.53 -10.35 10.10
C ASP A 408 0.59 -10.58 8.90
N HIS A 409 -0.08 -9.52 8.41
CA HIS A 409 -0.87 -9.55 7.18
C HIS A 409 0.01 -9.81 5.95
N GLY A 410 1.12 -9.08 5.83
CA GLY A 410 2.13 -9.31 4.79
C GLY A 410 2.70 -10.73 4.83
N GLU A 411 3.07 -11.24 6.02
CA GLU A 411 3.57 -12.61 6.21
C GLU A 411 2.56 -13.69 5.76
N ARG A 412 1.27 -13.53 6.11
CA ARG A 412 0.19 -14.46 5.72
C ARG A 412 -0.01 -14.52 4.20
N ILE A 413 -0.04 -13.35 3.55
CA ILE A 413 -0.24 -13.26 2.10
C ILE A 413 1.01 -13.73 1.35
N LEU A 414 2.22 -13.36 1.79
CA LEU A 414 3.47 -13.84 1.18
C LEU A 414 3.64 -15.35 1.32
N SER A 415 3.35 -15.94 2.50
CA SER A 415 3.38 -17.39 2.67
C SER A 415 2.51 -18.11 1.63
N SER A 416 1.35 -17.51 1.33
CA SER A 416 0.41 -18.02 0.32
C SER A 416 0.93 -17.79 -1.12
N ALA A 417 1.44 -16.60 -1.43
CA ALA A 417 1.98 -16.26 -2.75
C ALA A 417 3.22 -17.10 -3.11
N THR A 418 4.16 -17.22 -2.17
CA THR A 418 5.39 -18.02 -2.31
C THR A 418 5.05 -19.48 -2.58
N SER A 419 4.12 -20.07 -1.81
CA SER A 419 3.66 -21.44 -2.03
C SER A 419 2.89 -21.63 -3.35
N VAL A 420 2.18 -20.62 -3.84
CA VAL A 420 1.49 -20.70 -5.14
C VAL A 420 2.49 -20.65 -6.30
N PHE A 421 3.45 -19.71 -6.29
CA PHE A 421 4.37 -19.47 -7.40
C PHE A 421 5.74 -20.19 -7.27
N GLU A 422 5.90 -21.08 -6.28
CA GLU A 422 7.09 -21.93 -6.15
C GLU A 422 7.39 -22.67 -7.45
N GLY A 423 8.64 -22.60 -7.92
CA GLY A 423 9.09 -23.22 -9.17
C GLY A 423 8.58 -22.56 -10.46
N ALA A 424 7.71 -21.54 -10.41
CA ALA A 424 7.11 -20.93 -11.59
C ALA A 424 8.03 -19.93 -12.35
N GLY A 425 9.27 -19.73 -11.89
CA GLY A 425 10.27 -18.88 -12.55
C GLY A 425 10.03 -17.37 -12.44
N VAL A 426 9.02 -16.94 -11.70
CA VAL A 426 8.69 -15.52 -11.46
C VAL A 426 9.26 -15.01 -10.14
N LYS A 427 9.51 -13.71 -10.06
CA LYS A 427 9.72 -13.00 -8.79
C LYS A 427 8.39 -12.72 -8.11
N ILE A 428 8.40 -12.55 -6.80
CA ILE A 428 7.31 -11.93 -6.03
C ILE A 428 7.78 -10.54 -5.59
N SER A 429 6.91 -9.55 -5.64
CA SER A 429 7.18 -8.20 -5.12
C SER A 429 6.02 -7.66 -4.28
N VAL A 430 6.34 -6.73 -3.37
CA VAL A 430 5.37 -6.06 -2.50
C VAL A 430 5.59 -4.56 -2.59
N LYS A 431 4.51 -3.81 -2.81
CA LYS A 431 4.53 -2.35 -2.91
C LYS A 431 4.39 -1.72 -1.53
N VAL A 432 5.26 -0.77 -1.22
CA VAL A 432 5.31 -0.05 0.07
C VAL A 432 5.29 1.45 -0.24
N ALA A 433 4.47 2.21 0.50
CA ALA A 433 4.17 3.60 0.16
C ALA A 433 5.26 4.58 0.62
N GLY A 434 5.67 5.47 -0.30
CA GLY A 434 6.51 6.62 -0.04
C GLY A 434 5.74 7.74 0.67
N ILE A 435 5.62 7.64 1.99
CA ILE A 435 4.90 8.63 2.81
C ILE A 435 5.89 9.70 3.26
N HIS A 436 6.14 10.66 2.38
CA HIS A 436 7.25 11.61 2.51
C HIS A 436 6.95 12.87 3.31
N TRP A 437 5.67 13.19 3.57
CA TRP A 437 5.25 14.39 4.30
C TRP A 437 5.33 14.20 5.82
N HIS A 438 5.63 15.29 6.54
CA HIS A 438 5.93 15.29 7.98
C HIS A 438 7.07 14.37 8.45
N TYR A 439 7.81 13.72 7.55
CA TYR A 439 9.03 12.94 7.85
C TYR A 439 10.09 13.78 8.61
N GLY A 440 10.10 15.11 8.44
CA GLY A 440 10.98 16.02 9.19
C GLY A 440 10.58 16.26 10.66
N THR A 441 9.47 15.69 11.15
CA THR A 441 9.01 15.84 12.55
C THR A 441 9.74 14.86 13.49
N ARG A 442 9.26 14.68 14.74
CA ARG A 442 9.73 13.57 15.59
C ARG A 442 8.85 12.33 15.51
N SER A 443 7.55 12.54 15.34
CA SER A 443 6.53 11.50 15.39
C SER A 443 6.29 10.81 14.06
N HIS A 444 6.60 11.44 12.91
CA HIS A 444 6.34 10.87 11.58
C HIS A 444 4.85 10.46 11.40
N ALA A 445 3.93 11.29 11.90
CA ALA A 445 2.52 10.94 12.08
C ALA A 445 1.82 10.25 10.89
N PRO A 446 2.01 10.67 9.62
CA PRO A 446 1.41 9.99 8.47
C PRO A 446 1.89 8.54 8.30
N GLU A 447 3.19 8.29 8.49
CA GLU A 447 3.78 6.95 8.47
C GLU A 447 3.15 6.08 9.58
N LEU A 448 3.02 6.64 10.79
CA LEU A 448 2.35 5.96 11.91
C LEU A 448 0.90 5.60 11.59
N THR A 449 0.11 6.51 11.02
CA THR A 449 -1.30 6.22 10.69
C THR A 449 -1.46 5.18 9.57
N ALA A 450 -0.50 5.13 8.65
CA ALA A 450 -0.44 4.12 7.59
C ALA A 450 0.06 2.75 8.07
N GLY A 451 0.53 2.63 9.31
CA GLY A 451 1.01 1.39 9.93
C GLY A 451 2.52 1.22 9.91
N TYR A 452 3.27 2.15 9.31
CA TYR A 452 4.72 2.17 9.38
C TYR A 452 5.11 2.82 10.71
N TYR A 453 5.50 2.02 11.70
CA TYR A 453 6.02 2.54 12.97
C TYR A 453 7.47 3.07 12.82
N ASN A 454 7.66 3.97 11.85
CA ASN A 454 8.84 4.78 11.69
C ASN A 454 8.76 5.99 12.62
N THR A 455 9.87 6.37 13.24
CA THR A 455 10.00 7.62 13.98
C THR A 455 11.45 8.08 13.90
N ARG A 456 11.74 9.28 14.41
CA ARG A 456 13.11 9.79 14.56
C ARG A 456 14.06 8.85 15.31
N PHE A 457 13.53 7.88 16.08
CA PHE A 457 14.30 6.97 16.93
C PHE A 457 14.10 5.48 16.63
N ARG A 458 13.24 5.12 15.65
CA ARG A 458 12.89 3.73 15.32
C ARG A 458 12.71 3.59 13.82
N ASP A 459 13.45 2.67 13.20
CA ASP A 459 13.27 2.32 11.79
C ASP A 459 11.97 1.51 11.60
N GLY A 460 11.00 2.10 10.88
CA GLY A 460 9.73 1.45 10.53
C GLY A 460 9.82 0.51 9.33
N TYR A 461 10.84 0.66 8.48
CA TYR A 461 10.96 -0.03 7.20
C TYR A 461 11.84 -1.29 7.29
N LEU A 462 12.84 -1.31 8.18
CA LEU A 462 13.66 -2.51 8.40
C LEU A 462 12.85 -3.78 8.77
N PRO A 463 11.82 -3.73 9.64
CA PRO A 463 10.98 -4.91 9.89
C PRO A 463 10.20 -5.40 8.66
N ILE A 464 9.77 -4.47 7.79
CA ILE A 464 9.10 -4.81 6.52
C ILE A 464 10.09 -5.50 5.59
N ALA A 465 11.29 -4.93 5.41
CA ALA A 465 12.33 -5.53 4.59
C ALA A 465 12.76 -6.91 5.12
N GLN A 466 12.90 -7.08 6.44
CA GLN A 466 13.18 -8.39 7.07
C GLN A 466 12.03 -9.41 6.88
N MET A 467 10.79 -8.95 6.68
CA MET A 467 9.64 -9.79 6.36
C MET A 467 9.65 -10.22 4.88
N LEU A 468 9.92 -9.30 3.95
CA LEU A 468 10.11 -9.64 2.53
C LEU A 468 11.28 -10.60 2.31
N ALA A 469 12.37 -10.45 3.10
CA ALA A 469 13.57 -11.28 3.04
C ALA A 469 13.26 -12.78 3.26
N ARG A 470 12.34 -13.12 4.17
CA ARG A 470 11.96 -14.51 4.47
C ARG A 470 11.33 -15.23 3.28
N HIS A 471 10.72 -14.48 2.36
CA HIS A 471 10.00 -14.98 1.19
C HIS A 471 10.79 -14.78 -0.12
N GLY A 472 12.01 -14.23 -0.05
CA GLY A 472 12.78 -13.85 -1.25
C GLY A 472 12.12 -12.77 -2.10
N ALA A 473 11.18 -12.01 -1.52
CA ALA A 473 10.39 -11.02 -2.23
C ALA A 473 11.16 -9.71 -2.47
N VAL A 474 10.82 -9.01 -3.54
CA VAL A 474 11.35 -7.68 -3.89
C VAL A 474 10.56 -6.60 -3.13
N PHE A 475 11.28 -5.69 -2.48
CA PHE A 475 10.70 -4.47 -1.93
C PHE A 475 10.51 -3.48 -3.07
N ASN A 476 9.27 -3.05 -3.34
CA ASN A 476 8.98 -2.05 -4.38
C ASN A 476 8.49 -0.77 -3.71
N PHE A 477 9.14 0.37 -3.97
CA PHE A 477 8.90 1.62 -3.23
C PHE A 477 8.55 2.80 -4.14
N THR A 478 7.58 3.61 -3.75
CA THR A 478 7.16 4.79 -4.53
C THR A 478 8.01 6.04 -4.19
N CYS A 479 7.74 7.17 -4.86
CA CYS A 479 8.40 8.48 -4.67
C CYS A 479 9.90 8.56 -5.08
N ILE A 480 10.43 7.63 -5.89
CA ILE A 480 11.85 7.63 -6.29
C ILE A 480 12.24 8.80 -7.21
N GLU A 481 11.26 9.51 -7.78
CA GLU A 481 11.45 10.67 -8.65
C GLU A 481 11.54 11.99 -7.89
N MET A 482 10.91 12.07 -6.72
CA MET A 482 10.67 13.31 -5.97
C MET A 482 11.96 13.91 -5.38
N ARG A 483 11.98 15.25 -5.31
CA ARG A 483 13.03 16.02 -4.62
C ARG A 483 12.50 16.73 -3.39
N ASP A 484 13.34 16.90 -2.36
CA ASP A 484 12.99 17.65 -1.14
C ASP A 484 12.58 19.10 -1.49
N HIS A 485 13.20 19.70 -2.51
CA HIS A 485 12.93 21.08 -2.95
C HIS A 485 11.69 21.25 -3.86
N GLU A 486 11.04 20.15 -4.26
CA GLU A 486 9.77 20.18 -5.01
C GLU A 486 8.56 20.25 -4.06
N GLN A 487 8.77 20.11 -2.75
CA GLN A 487 7.72 19.96 -1.74
C GLN A 487 7.45 21.26 -0.96
N PRO A 488 6.26 21.45 -0.38
CA PRO A 488 5.98 22.55 0.55
C PRO A 488 6.89 22.50 1.79
N GLN A 489 7.52 23.62 2.12
CA GLN A 489 8.53 23.71 3.17
C GLN A 489 7.93 23.61 4.59
N ASP A 490 6.70 24.07 4.75
CA ASP A 490 5.89 23.95 5.97
C ASP A 490 5.57 22.48 6.27
N ALA A 491 5.19 21.69 5.26
CA ALA A 491 4.85 20.26 5.36
C ALA A 491 5.99 19.37 5.92
N LEU A 492 7.22 19.88 6.04
CA LEU A 492 8.40 19.16 6.51
C LEU A 492 8.65 17.84 5.74
N CYS A 493 8.38 17.86 4.43
CA CYS A 493 8.61 16.71 3.56
C CYS A 493 10.11 16.39 3.42
N ALA A 494 10.44 15.12 3.20
CA ALA A 494 11.82 14.70 2.94
C ALA A 494 11.93 13.40 2.09
N PRO A 495 11.35 13.35 0.87
CA PRO A 495 11.37 12.15 0.02
C PRO A 495 12.79 11.62 -0.25
N GLU A 496 13.79 12.50 -0.42
CA GLU A 496 15.17 12.06 -0.70
C GLU A 496 15.83 11.41 0.54
N LYS A 497 15.36 11.75 1.75
CA LYS A 497 15.81 11.11 3.01
C LYS A 497 15.07 9.79 3.26
N LEU A 498 13.77 9.75 2.95
CA LEU A 498 12.93 8.56 3.06
C LEU A 498 13.41 7.44 2.12
N VAL A 499 13.60 7.74 0.83
CA VAL A 499 14.14 6.78 -0.15
C VAL A 499 15.52 6.28 0.29
N ARG A 500 16.36 7.14 0.89
CA ARG A 500 17.65 6.74 1.46
C ARG A 500 17.52 5.84 2.69
N GLN A 501 16.54 6.07 3.58
CA GLN A 501 16.27 5.15 4.70
C GLN A 501 15.87 3.77 4.16
N VAL A 502 14.90 3.71 3.23
CA VAL A 502 14.44 2.45 2.65
C VAL A 502 15.57 1.69 1.97
N ALA A 503 16.42 2.36 1.19
CA ALA A 503 17.59 1.74 0.56
C ALA A 503 18.60 1.15 1.58
N LEU A 504 18.77 1.79 2.74
CA LEU A 504 19.60 1.26 3.83
C LEU A 504 18.92 0.07 4.54
N ALA A 505 17.60 0.14 4.76
CA ALA A 505 16.81 -0.93 5.37
C ALA A 505 16.77 -2.20 4.49
N THR A 506 16.57 -2.06 3.18
CA THR A 506 16.60 -3.20 2.25
C THR A 506 18.00 -3.78 2.10
N ALA A 507 19.05 -2.95 2.06
CA ALA A 507 20.43 -3.42 2.05
C ALA A 507 20.79 -4.20 3.33
N ALA A 508 20.38 -3.70 4.51
CA ALA A 508 20.58 -4.39 5.79
C ALA A 508 19.79 -5.70 5.91
N ALA A 509 18.62 -5.80 5.29
CA ALA A 509 17.82 -7.01 5.20
C ALA A 509 18.19 -7.93 4.02
N GLN A 510 19.16 -7.55 3.19
CA GLN A 510 19.58 -8.24 1.96
C GLN A 510 18.44 -8.47 0.93
N VAL A 511 17.48 -7.54 0.88
CA VAL A 511 16.33 -7.59 -0.04
C VAL A 511 16.57 -6.74 -1.29
N PRO A 512 16.22 -7.23 -2.50
CA PRO A 512 16.24 -6.41 -3.70
C PRO A 512 15.24 -5.25 -3.60
N LEU A 513 15.69 -4.04 -3.94
CA LEU A 513 14.84 -2.84 -4.02
C LEU A 513 14.52 -2.52 -5.49
N ALA A 514 13.24 -2.37 -5.78
CA ALA A 514 12.68 -1.76 -6.99
C ALA A 514 11.94 -0.46 -6.62
N GLY A 515 11.50 0.31 -7.60
CA GLY A 515 10.68 1.49 -7.30
C GLY A 515 9.92 2.08 -8.48
N GLU A 516 8.94 2.89 -8.13
CA GLU A 516 7.98 3.54 -9.03
C GLU A 516 7.96 5.05 -8.76
N ASN A 517 7.74 5.87 -9.79
CA ASN A 517 7.41 7.28 -9.58
C ASN A 517 6.02 7.40 -8.93
N ALA A 518 5.86 8.24 -7.92
CA ALA A 518 4.57 8.40 -7.26
C ALA A 518 3.61 9.32 -8.03
N LEU A 519 4.13 10.28 -8.80
CA LEU A 519 3.33 11.17 -9.65
C LEU A 519 3.80 11.13 -11.12
N PRO A 520 2.92 11.44 -12.08
CA PRO A 520 3.34 11.75 -13.46
C PRO A 520 4.32 12.92 -13.51
N ARG A 521 5.25 12.91 -14.48
CA ARG A 521 6.33 13.89 -14.65
C ARG A 521 6.45 14.35 -16.11
#